data_AF-A0A662WNA7-F1
#
_entry.id   AF-A0A662WNA7-F1
#
_cell.length_a   1.000
_cell.length_b   1.000
_cell.length_c   1.000
_cell.angle_alpha   90.00
_cell.angle_beta   90.00
_cell.angle_gamma   90.00
#
_symmetry.space_group_name_H-M   'P 1'
#
loop_
_entity.id
_entity.type
_entity.pdbx_description
1 polymer ?
#
loop_
_entity_poly.entity_id
_entity_poly.type
_entity_poly.pdbx_seq_one_letter_code
_entity_poly.pdbx_strand_id
1 'polypeptide(L)'
;MSSSLAGSSDSVGQPLSTTAAPSPSPADVSSSSDQWRVFLGLALLAASYVFRVEVVRFSLRVARRVLPSLLVWLREFEKTLLRPLSWVVFVLLAWFSVYVMDLEALLDMDPGLLTSIVTLLLGLPLIWVVICFCNYVTWGIVRVKGWSRTVSKDDDDYSRVMIITEGIGVIKVLLVATVVSTCIVDEVGHFTDFDSGQISTVAVIMVE
;
A
#
# COMPACT_ATOMS: atom_id res chain seq x y z
N MET A 1 72.55 -8.57 73.33
CA MET A 1 72.59 -7.66 72.16
C MET A 1 71.15 -7.46 71.69
N SER A 2 70.68 -6.22 71.82
CA SER A 2 69.64 -5.53 71.02
C SER A 2 68.24 -6.18 70.87
N SER A 3 67.20 -5.78 71.63
CA SER A 3 66.26 -4.64 71.44
C SER A 3 65.30 -4.78 70.24
N SER A 4 64.00 -5.06 70.50
CA SER A 4 62.83 -4.15 70.29
C SER A 4 62.32 -4.07 68.83
N LEU A 5 61.06 -3.92 68.42
CA LEU A 5 59.75 -3.46 68.93
C LEU A 5 58.71 -3.94 67.88
N ALA A 6 57.58 -4.51 68.28
CA ALA A 6 56.21 -3.94 68.19
C ALA A 6 55.64 -3.59 66.81
N GLY A 7 54.43 -4.09 66.54
CA GLY A 7 53.57 -3.66 65.44
C GLY A 7 52.30 -4.49 65.28
N SER A 8 51.37 -4.39 66.23
CA SER A 8 49.96 -4.79 66.05
C SER A 8 49.29 -3.96 64.94
N SER A 9 48.32 -4.53 64.22
CA SER A 9 46.94 -3.99 64.06
C SER A 9 46.16 -4.69 62.94
N ASP A 10 44.89 -4.96 63.21
CA ASP A 10 43.85 -5.55 62.37
C ASP A 10 43.53 -4.82 61.05
N SER A 11 43.01 -5.56 60.06
CA SER A 11 41.97 -5.14 59.09
C SER A 11 41.72 -6.29 58.09
N VAL A 12 40.62 -7.05 58.19
CA VAL A 12 39.29 -6.79 57.59
C VAL A 12 39.34 -6.44 56.09
N GLY A 13 39.05 -7.45 55.25
CA GLY A 13 38.18 -7.36 54.06
C GLY A 13 38.74 -6.78 52.75
N GLN A 14 38.90 -7.64 51.72
CA GLN A 14 38.33 -7.41 50.38
C GLN A 14 38.47 -8.65 49.47
N PRO A 15 37.42 -9.09 48.77
CA PRO A 15 37.53 -10.12 47.74
C PRO A 15 38.09 -9.52 46.44
N LEU A 16 38.96 -10.28 45.77
CA LEU A 16 39.45 -9.99 44.42
C LEU A 16 38.26 -9.73 43.48
N SER A 17 38.10 -8.47 43.08
CA SER A 17 37.28 -8.10 41.93
C SER A 17 38.07 -8.42 40.67
N THR A 18 38.03 -9.67 40.23
CA THR A 18 38.45 -10.01 38.86
C THR A 18 37.49 -9.30 37.91
N THR A 19 38.02 -8.30 37.20
CA THR A 19 37.36 -7.59 36.11
C THR A 19 36.76 -8.60 35.13
N ALA A 20 35.45 -8.84 35.26
CA ALA A 20 34.68 -9.43 34.19
C ALA A 20 34.75 -8.45 33.01
N ALA A 21 35.25 -8.91 31.87
CA ALA A 21 35.03 -8.22 30.61
C ALA A 21 33.52 -7.94 30.48
N PRO A 22 33.09 -6.77 29.96
CA PRO A 22 31.68 -6.51 29.75
C PRO A 22 31.15 -7.58 28.79
N SER A 23 30.45 -8.56 29.36
CA SER A 23 29.66 -9.51 28.60
C SER A 23 28.59 -8.67 27.91
N PRO A 24 28.47 -8.70 26.57
CA PRO A 24 27.41 -7.98 25.91
C PRO A 24 26.09 -8.48 26.50
N SER A 25 25.40 -7.59 27.21
CA SER A 25 24.07 -7.89 27.74
C SER A 25 23.19 -8.28 26.55
N PRO A 26 22.32 -9.29 26.68
CA PRO A 26 21.37 -9.65 25.62
C PRO A 26 20.44 -8.49 25.22
N ALA A 27 20.37 -7.42 26.02
CA ALA A 27 19.67 -6.18 25.71
C ALA A 27 20.37 -5.27 24.69
N ASP A 28 21.70 -5.35 24.54
CA ASP A 28 22.45 -4.51 23.60
C ASP A 28 22.38 -5.06 22.17
N VAL A 29 22.15 -6.37 22.00
CA VAL A 29 22.06 -7.02 20.69
C VAL A 29 20.66 -6.85 20.07
N SER A 30 19.61 -6.78 20.89
CA SER A 30 18.23 -6.57 20.44
C SER A 30 17.97 -5.14 19.94
N SER A 31 18.58 -4.11 20.57
CA SER A 31 18.39 -2.72 20.12
C SER A 31 18.95 -2.46 18.72
N SER A 32 20.11 -3.05 18.39
CA SER A 32 20.74 -2.92 17.06
C SER A 32 19.94 -3.59 15.95
N SER A 33 19.31 -4.75 16.22
CA SER A 33 18.54 -5.49 15.22
C SER A 33 17.22 -4.81 14.87
N ASP A 34 16.60 -4.11 15.82
CA ASP A 34 15.34 -3.41 15.55
C ASP A 34 15.59 -2.07 14.88
N GLN A 35 16.72 -1.42 15.19
CA GLN A 35 17.08 -0.13 14.64
C GLN A 35 17.36 -0.17 13.12
N TRP A 36 18.03 -1.21 12.59
CA TRP A 36 18.27 -1.30 11.14
C TRP A 36 16.98 -1.55 10.35
N ARG A 37 15.99 -2.26 10.92
CA ARG A 37 14.70 -2.54 10.28
C ARG A 37 13.90 -1.26 10.11
N VAL A 38 13.91 -0.39 11.12
CA VAL A 38 13.29 0.94 11.06
C VAL A 38 13.96 1.81 10.01
N PHE A 39 15.29 1.88 9.99
CA PHE A 39 16.00 2.64 8.96
C PHE A 39 15.78 2.09 7.55
N LEU A 40 15.81 0.77 7.38
CA LEU A 40 15.56 0.13 6.10
C LEU A 40 14.14 0.40 5.62
N GLY A 41 13.15 0.23 6.49
CA GLY A 41 11.78 0.57 6.18
C GLY A 41 11.65 2.04 5.79
N LEU A 42 12.27 2.97 6.53
CA LEU A 42 12.08 4.40 6.28
C LEU A 42 12.74 4.78 4.95
N ALA A 43 13.89 4.16 4.64
CA ALA A 43 14.52 4.25 3.34
C ALA A 43 13.64 3.66 2.23
N LEU A 44 12.98 2.52 2.46
CA LEU A 44 12.04 1.91 1.51
C LEU A 44 10.80 2.78 1.30
N LEU A 45 10.27 3.44 2.33
CA LEU A 45 9.16 4.37 2.23
C LEU A 45 9.55 5.63 1.45
N ALA A 46 10.72 6.19 1.72
CA ALA A 46 11.24 7.32 0.95
C ALA A 46 11.47 6.94 -0.52
N ALA A 47 12.10 5.78 -0.75
CA ALA A 47 12.31 5.23 -2.08
C ALA A 47 10.99 4.97 -2.79
N SER A 48 9.97 4.43 -2.12
CA SER A 48 8.67 4.15 -2.72
C SER A 48 7.96 5.43 -3.16
N TYR A 49 8.05 6.51 -2.38
CA TYR A 49 7.50 7.81 -2.76
C TYR A 49 8.16 8.37 -4.02
N VAL A 50 9.49 8.26 -4.12
CA VAL A 50 10.27 8.77 -5.26
C VAL A 50 10.07 7.89 -6.51
N PHE A 51 10.15 6.57 -6.37
CA PHE A 51 10.12 5.62 -7.49
C PHE A 51 8.72 5.21 -7.94
N ARG A 52 7.64 5.64 -7.27
CA ARG A 52 6.25 5.24 -7.61
C ARG A 52 5.91 5.43 -9.08
N VAL A 53 6.42 6.50 -9.71
CA VAL A 53 6.16 6.81 -11.12
C VAL A 53 7.07 5.99 -12.02
N GLU A 54 8.32 5.83 -11.63
CA GLU A 54 9.36 5.11 -12.37
C GLU A 54 9.04 3.63 -12.50
N VAL A 55 8.49 3.01 -11.44
CA VAL A 55 8.04 1.60 -11.47
C VAL A 55 6.95 1.42 -12.52
N VAL A 56 5.94 2.29 -12.54
CA VAL A 56 4.86 2.24 -13.54
C VAL A 56 5.41 2.47 -14.95
N ARG A 57 6.29 3.46 -15.13
CA ARG A 57 6.94 3.74 -16.42
C ARG A 57 7.85 2.61 -16.87
N PHE A 58 8.49 1.90 -15.96
CA PHE A 58 9.33 0.75 -16.26
C PHE A 58 8.46 -0.41 -16.75
N SER A 59 7.38 -0.73 -16.03
CA SER A 59 6.39 -1.73 -16.46
C SER A 59 5.81 -1.40 -17.83
N LEU A 60 5.49 -0.13 -18.10
CA LEU A 60 5.03 0.31 -19.42
C LEU A 60 6.12 0.22 -20.50
N ARG A 61 7.38 0.50 -20.17
CA ARG A 61 8.51 0.28 -21.10
C ARG A 61 8.64 -1.20 -21.45
N VAL A 62 8.50 -2.10 -20.48
CA VAL A 62 8.51 -3.55 -20.70
C VAL A 62 7.31 -3.96 -21.56
N ALA A 63 6.09 -3.51 -21.22
CA ALA A 63 4.88 -3.80 -22.00
C ALA A 63 5.00 -3.33 -23.46
N ARG A 64 5.59 -2.14 -23.70
CA ARG A 64 5.85 -1.63 -25.05
C ARG A 64 6.81 -2.51 -25.86
N ARG A 65 7.77 -3.17 -25.21
CA ARG A 65 8.69 -4.11 -25.89
C ARG A 65 7.99 -5.40 -26.29
N VAL A 66 7.07 -5.88 -25.45
CA VAL A 66 6.34 -7.14 -25.70
C VAL A 66 5.22 -6.96 -26.72
N LEU A 67 4.53 -5.82 -26.70
CA LEU A 67 3.34 -5.54 -27.51
C LEU A 67 3.50 -4.26 -28.36
N PRO A 68 4.33 -4.29 -29.42
CA PRO A 68 4.53 -3.13 -30.29
C PRO A 68 3.26 -2.73 -31.07
N SER A 69 2.32 -3.65 -31.27
CA SER A 69 1.03 -3.39 -31.94
C SER A 69 0.09 -2.50 -31.12
N LEU A 70 0.28 -2.44 -29.80
CA LEU A 70 -0.58 -1.68 -28.88
C LEU A 70 -0.02 -0.30 -28.54
N LEU A 71 0.97 0.22 -29.25
CA LEU A 71 1.64 1.48 -28.89
C LEU A 71 0.69 2.67 -28.74
N VAL A 72 -0.33 2.79 -29.60
CA VAL A 72 -1.33 3.86 -29.52
C VAL A 72 -2.18 3.70 -28.25
N TRP A 73 -2.59 2.48 -27.96
CA TRP A 73 -3.35 2.12 -26.75
C TRP A 73 -2.53 2.34 -25.49
N LEU A 74 -1.27 1.92 -25.48
CA LEU A 74 -0.32 2.09 -24.36
C LEU A 74 -0.03 3.57 -24.07
N ARG A 75 0.08 4.42 -25.09
CA ARG A 75 0.24 5.87 -24.87
C ARG A 75 -0.97 6.48 -24.18
N GLU A 76 -2.17 6.06 -24.54
CA GLU A 76 -3.38 6.61 -23.93
C GLU A 76 -3.62 6.03 -22.53
N PHE A 77 -3.25 4.76 -22.32
CA PHE A 77 -3.18 4.13 -21.01
C PHE A 77 -2.22 4.91 -20.11
N GLU A 78 -1.03 5.25 -20.60
CA GLU A 78 -0.04 6.02 -19.87
C GLU A 78 -0.58 7.40 -19.45
N LYS A 79 -1.34 8.09 -20.30
CA LYS A 79 -1.93 9.39 -19.90
C LYS A 79 -3.03 9.25 -18.85
N THR A 80 -3.85 8.20 -18.95
CA THR A 80 -5.10 8.08 -18.21
C THR A 80 -4.93 7.32 -16.89
N LEU A 81 -4.09 6.28 -16.89
CA LEU A 81 -3.94 5.32 -15.80
C LEU A 81 -2.63 5.45 -15.04
N LEU A 82 -1.60 6.10 -15.59
CA LEU A 82 -0.30 6.19 -14.90
C LEU A 82 -0.40 6.90 -13.54
N ARG A 83 -1.18 7.97 -13.46
CA ARG A 83 -1.37 8.72 -12.22
C ARG A 83 -2.09 7.88 -11.15
N PRO A 84 -3.30 7.33 -11.37
CA PRO A 84 -3.97 6.52 -10.36
C PRO A 84 -3.21 5.22 -10.05
N LEU A 85 -2.61 4.56 -11.05
CA LEU A 85 -1.82 3.36 -10.82
C LEU A 85 -0.57 3.63 -9.96
N SER A 86 0.08 4.79 -10.13
CA SER A 86 1.23 5.16 -9.30
C SER A 86 0.88 5.30 -7.83
N TRP A 87 -0.36 5.71 -7.50
CA TRP A 87 -0.84 5.77 -6.12
C TRP A 87 -1.08 4.38 -5.54
N VAL A 88 -1.67 3.46 -6.30
CA VAL A 88 -1.83 2.06 -5.88
C VAL A 88 -0.47 1.43 -5.60
N VAL A 89 0.49 1.59 -6.52
CA VAL A 89 1.85 1.07 -6.34
C VAL A 89 2.52 1.71 -5.12
N PHE A 90 2.32 3.00 -4.89
CA PHE A 90 2.83 3.67 -3.70
C PHE A 90 2.27 3.07 -2.41
N VAL A 91 0.95 2.87 -2.31
CA VAL A 91 0.33 2.27 -1.11
C VAL A 91 0.84 0.83 -0.89
N LEU A 92 0.98 0.02 -1.95
CA LEU A 92 1.52 -1.33 -1.84
C LEU A 92 3.00 -1.37 -1.40
N LEU A 93 3.81 -0.44 -1.90
CA LEU A 93 5.21 -0.34 -1.47
C LEU A 93 5.34 0.24 -0.06
N ALA A 94 4.46 1.16 0.33
CA ALA A 94 4.38 1.68 1.69
C ALA A 94 3.95 0.57 2.66
N TRP A 95 3.00 -0.28 2.27
CA TRP A 95 2.63 -1.49 3.02
C TRP A 95 3.83 -2.41 3.20
N PHE A 96 4.55 -2.72 2.12
CA PHE A 96 5.76 -3.54 2.20
C PHE A 96 6.82 -2.94 3.12
N SER A 97 6.98 -1.61 3.09
CA SER A 97 7.86 -0.90 4.02
C SER A 97 7.43 -1.07 5.48
N VAL A 98 6.15 -0.88 5.79
CA VAL A 98 5.58 -1.04 7.13
C VAL A 98 5.76 -2.48 7.64
N TYR A 99 5.58 -3.45 6.76
CA TYR A 99 5.84 -4.87 7.05
C TYR A 99 7.31 -5.13 7.38
N VAL A 100 8.25 -4.56 6.61
CA VAL A 100 9.70 -4.70 6.88
C VAL A 100 10.11 -4.04 8.21
N MET A 101 9.49 -2.92 8.56
CA MET A 101 9.71 -2.24 9.85
C MET A 101 9.23 -3.05 11.05
N ASP A 102 8.37 -4.06 10.86
CA ASP A 102 7.66 -4.74 11.96
C ASP A 102 6.86 -3.75 12.82
N LEU A 103 6.15 -2.85 12.14
CA LEU A 103 5.50 -1.72 12.80
C LEU A 103 4.40 -2.18 13.78
N GLU A 104 3.77 -3.34 13.52
CA GLU A 104 2.83 -3.99 14.45
C GLU A 104 3.49 -4.31 15.79
N ALA A 105 4.68 -4.92 15.77
CA ALA A 105 5.44 -5.26 16.97
C ALA A 105 6.01 -4.03 17.69
N LEU A 106 6.38 -2.98 16.93
CA LEU A 106 6.97 -1.76 17.49
C LEU A 106 5.94 -0.82 18.16
N LEU A 107 4.72 -0.78 17.66
CA LEU A 107 3.64 0.06 18.20
C LEU A 107 2.67 -0.69 19.12
N ASP A 108 2.92 -1.99 19.37
CA ASP A 108 2.05 -2.86 20.18
C ASP A 108 0.59 -2.79 19.70
N MET A 109 0.40 -2.81 18.37
CA MET A 109 -0.93 -2.72 17.76
C MET A 109 -1.56 -4.10 17.63
N ASP A 110 -2.89 -4.15 17.73
CA ASP A 110 -3.63 -5.39 17.51
C ASP A 110 -3.32 -5.99 16.14
N PRO A 111 -3.07 -7.32 16.08
CA PRO A 111 -2.72 -7.99 14.84
C PRO A 111 -3.87 -7.84 13.83
N GLY A 112 -3.57 -7.28 12.65
CA GLY A 112 -4.54 -7.05 11.59
C GLY A 112 -5.08 -5.62 11.51
N LEU A 113 -4.89 -4.78 12.53
CA LEU A 113 -5.31 -3.37 12.48
C LEU A 113 -4.53 -2.59 11.41
N LEU A 114 -3.21 -2.82 11.30
CA LEU A 114 -2.38 -2.20 10.26
C LEU A 114 -2.77 -2.68 8.85
N THR A 115 -3.09 -3.97 8.71
CA THR A 115 -3.59 -4.52 7.44
C THR A 115 -4.89 -3.82 7.03
N SER A 116 -5.82 -3.68 7.97
CA SER A 116 -7.12 -3.05 7.73
C SER A 116 -7.01 -1.56 7.36
N ILE A 117 -6.17 -0.78 8.07
CA ILE A 117 -5.89 0.62 7.71
C ILE A 117 -5.33 0.72 6.30
N VAL A 118 -4.42 -0.18 5.93
CA VAL A 118 -3.82 -0.19 4.60
C VAL A 118 -4.82 -0.59 3.53
N THR A 119 -5.67 -1.59 3.77
CA THR A 119 -6.77 -1.95 2.86
C THR A 119 -7.70 -0.76 2.62
N LEU A 120 -8.05 -0.02 3.67
CA LEU A 120 -8.89 1.17 3.58
C LEU A 120 -8.21 2.29 2.79
N LEU A 121 -6.92 2.55 3.04
CA LEU A 121 -6.12 3.51 2.28
C LEU A 121 -5.93 3.10 0.81
N LEU A 122 -5.89 1.79 0.53
CA LEU A 122 -5.81 1.25 -0.83
C LEU A 122 -7.14 1.42 -1.59
N GLY A 123 -8.27 1.46 -0.89
CA GLY A 123 -9.60 1.61 -1.49
C GLY A 123 -9.75 2.86 -2.36
N LEU A 124 -9.36 4.04 -1.86
CA LEU A 124 -9.46 5.30 -2.61
C LEU A 124 -8.70 5.30 -3.96
N PRO A 125 -7.39 4.98 -4.00
CA PRO A 125 -6.67 4.91 -5.26
C PRO A 125 -7.19 3.77 -6.16
N LEU A 126 -7.70 2.67 -5.59
CA LEU A 126 -8.29 1.58 -6.37
C LEU A 126 -9.59 2.04 -7.08
N ILE A 127 -10.47 2.77 -6.41
CA ILE A 127 -11.67 3.39 -7.03
C ILE A 127 -11.25 4.30 -8.19
N TRP A 128 -10.22 5.12 -7.97
CA TRP A 128 -9.70 6.00 -9.02
C TRP A 128 -9.18 5.19 -10.22
N VAL A 129 -8.43 4.11 -10.00
CA VAL A 129 -7.97 3.22 -11.07
C VAL A 129 -9.14 2.63 -11.84
N VAL A 130 -10.16 2.12 -11.15
CA VAL A 130 -11.36 1.53 -11.79
C VAL A 130 -12.04 2.56 -12.70
N ILE A 131 -12.28 3.77 -12.21
CA ILE A 131 -12.93 4.84 -12.98
C ILE A 131 -12.11 5.18 -14.22
N CYS A 132 -10.80 5.39 -14.06
CA CYS A 132 -9.90 5.68 -15.18
C CYS A 132 -9.80 4.53 -16.17
N PHE A 133 -9.86 3.29 -15.69
CA PHE A 133 -9.81 2.09 -16.52
C PHE A 133 -11.07 1.95 -17.38
N CYS A 134 -12.25 2.11 -16.78
CA CYS A 134 -13.51 2.09 -17.53
C CYS A 134 -13.52 3.20 -18.60
N ASN A 135 -13.07 4.42 -18.26
CA ASN A 135 -12.97 5.51 -19.23
C ASN A 135 -12.00 5.17 -20.38
N TYR A 136 -10.86 4.55 -20.06
CA TYR A 136 -9.88 4.10 -21.05
C TYR A 136 -10.45 3.02 -21.98
N VAL A 137 -11.19 2.05 -21.44
CA VAL A 137 -11.85 1.00 -22.22
C VAL A 137 -12.91 1.60 -23.15
N THR A 138 -13.75 2.51 -22.65
CA THR A 138 -14.74 3.22 -23.47
C THR A 138 -14.07 3.95 -24.63
N TRP A 139 -13.00 4.70 -24.36
CA TRP A 139 -12.22 5.36 -25.40
C TRP A 139 -11.68 4.37 -26.44
N GLY A 140 -11.13 3.25 -25.98
CA GLY A 140 -10.58 2.20 -26.82
C GLY A 140 -11.61 1.56 -27.75
N ILE A 141 -12.79 1.22 -27.22
CA ILE A 141 -13.90 0.64 -27.97
C ILE A 141 -14.38 1.61 -29.07
N VAL A 142 -14.62 2.87 -28.71
CA VAL A 142 -15.06 3.91 -29.66
C VAL A 142 -14.03 4.07 -30.80
N ARG A 143 -12.73 4.03 -30.46
CA ARG A 143 -11.67 4.20 -31.44
C ARG A 143 -11.49 2.99 -32.37
N VAL A 144 -11.61 1.76 -31.86
CA VAL A 144 -11.51 0.53 -32.67
C VAL A 144 -12.70 0.38 -33.60
N LYS A 145 -13.89 0.74 -33.14
CA LYS A 145 -15.10 0.70 -33.98
C LYS A 145 -15.21 1.88 -34.95
N GLY A 146 -14.32 2.86 -34.85
CA GLY A 146 -14.31 4.01 -35.76
C GLY A 146 -15.58 4.86 -35.65
N TRP A 147 -16.28 4.83 -34.51
CA TRP A 147 -17.51 5.58 -34.27
C TRP A 147 -17.30 7.11 -34.20
N SER A 148 -16.17 7.63 -34.68
CA SER A 148 -15.86 9.05 -34.70
C SER A 148 -16.61 9.78 -35.82
N ARG A 149 -17.70 10.46 -35.45
CA ARG A 149 -18.28 11.68 -36.07
C ARG A 149 -18.62 11.70 -37.57
N THR A 150 -18.40 10.65 -38.36
CA THR A 150 -18.82 10.62 -39.79
C THR A 150 -20.11 9.85 -40.05
N VAL A 151 -20.79 9.34 -39.01
CA VAL A 151 -22.02 8.56 -39.17
C VAL A 151 -23.24 9.45 -38.96
N SER A 152 -23.54 10.27 -39.95
CA SER A 152 -24.76 11.09 -40.00
C SER A 152 -25.87 10.40 -40.81
N LYS A 153 -26.08 9.07 -40.68
CA LYS A 153 -27.18 8.43 -41.43
C LYS A 153 -27.79 7.11 -40.91
N ASP A 154 -27.13 6.34 -40.05
CA ASP A 154 -27.69 5.07 -39.53
C ASP A 154 -27.97 5.17 -38.03
N ASP A 155 -29.24 5.35 -37.66
CA ASP A 155 -29.72 5.38 -36.27
C ASP A 155 -29.37 4.08 -35.51
N ASP A 156 -29.23 2.95 -36.23
CA ASP A 156 -28.88 1.65 -35.67
C ASP A 156 -27.47 1.62 -35.07
N ASP A 157 -26.51 2.31 -35.68
CA ASP A 157 -25.13 2.37 -35.16
C ASP A 157 -25.05 3.26 -33.93
N TYR A 158 -25.82 4.36 -33.89
CA TYR A 158 -25.89 5.24 -32.73
C TYR A 158 -26.52 4.53 -31.52
N SER A 159 -27.61 3.79 -31.73
CA SER A 159 -28.25 2.98 -30.68
C SER A 159 -27.31 1.91 -30.12
N ARG A 160 -26.53 1.23 -30.97
CA ARG A 160 -25.52 0.25 -30.54
C ARG A 160 -24.39 0.88 -29.73
N VAL A 161 -23.90 2.06 -30.12
CA VAL A 161 -22.88 2.78 -29.34
C VAL A 161 -23.44 3.06 -27.96
N MET A 162 -24.64 3.62 -27.90
CA MET A 162 -25.30 4.03 -26.67
C MET A 162 -25.43 2.85 -25.71
N ILE A 163 -25.97 1.72 -26.17
CA ILE A 163 -26.14 0.50 -25.36
C ILE A 163 -24.79 0.00 -24.80
N ILE A 164 -23.72 -0.01 -25.62
CA ILE A 164 -22.40 -0.48 -25.14
C ILE A 164 -21.79 0.50 -24.14
N THR A 165 -21.91 1.81 -24.39
CA THR A 165 -21.40 2.85 -23.49
C THR A 165 -22.19 2.96 -22.19
N GLU A 166 -23.46 2.57 -22.20
CA GLU A 166 -24.28 2.44 -21.00
C GLU A 166 -23.91 1.18 -20.22
N GLY A 167 -23.73 0.04 -20.91
CA GLY A 167 -23.29 -1.21 -20.30
C GLY A 167 -21.92 -1.10 -19.60
N ILE A 168 -20.95 -0.42 -20.21
CA ILE A 168 -19.65 -0.14 -19.54
C ILE A 168 -19.83 0.81 -18.34
N GLY A 169 -20.83 1.70 -18.37
CA GLY A 169 -21.25 2.52 -17.24
C GLY A 169 -21.77 1.69 -16.07
N VAL A 170 -22.63 0.71 -16.34
CA VAL A 170 -23.11 -0.24 -15.31
C VAL A 170 -21.95 -1.04 -14.73
N ILE A 171 -21.07 -1.58 -15.59
CA ILE A 171 -19.87 -2.31 -15.14
C ILE A 171 -18.98 -1.43 -14.26
N LYS A 172 -18.82 -0.14 -14.61
CA LYS A 172 -18.06 0.82 -13.81
C LYS A 172 -18.67 0.98 -12.42
N VAL A 173 -19.99 1.17 -12.32
CA VAL A 173 -20.68 1.30 -11.03
C VAL A 173 -20.55 0.02 -10.21
N LEU A 174 -20.73 -1.15 -10.84
CA LEU A 174 -20.56 -2.43 -10.16
C LEU A 174 -19.14 -2.63 -9.65
N LEU A 175 -18.11 -2.35 -10.45
CA LEU A 175 -16.72 -2.47 -10.03
C LEU A 175 -16.38 -1.50 -8.89
N VAL A 176 -16.86 -0.25 -8.96
CA VAL A 176 -16.68 0.72 -7.87
C VAL A 176 -17.40 0.23 -6.61
N ALA A 177 -18.63 -0.27 -6.72
CA ALA A 177 -19.38 -0.83 -5.60
C ALA A 177 -18.66 -2.05 -4.99
N THR A 178 -18.09 -2.93 -5.81
CA THR A 178 -17.27 -4.05 -5.34
C THR A 178 -16.07 -3.55 -4.55
N VAL A 179 -15.31 -2.58 -5.07
CA VAL A 179 -14.15 -2.02 -4.37
C VAL A 179 -14.57 -1.36 -3.05
N VAL A 180 -15.65 -0.58 -3.05
CA VAL A 180 -16.17 0.05 -1.83
C VAL A 180 -16.61 -1.02 -0.84
N SER A 181 -17.28 -2.08 -1.30
CA SER A 181 -17.71 -3.18 -0.44
C SER A 181 -16.52 -3.90 0.19
N THR A 182 -15.52 -4.29 -0.61
CA THR A 182 -14.40 -5.12 -0.14
C THR A 182 -13.34 -4.34 0.62
N CYS A 183 -13.10 -3.07 0.26
CA CYS A 183 -12.00 -2.30 0.85
C CYS A 183 -12.46 -1.29 1.90
N ILE A 184 -13.75 -0.91 1.92
CA ILE A 184 -14.27 0.12 2.84
C ILE A 184 -15.33 -0.48 3.77
N VAL A 185 -16.37 -1.11 3.22
CA VAL A 185 -17.49 -1.61 4.05
C VAL A 185 -17.09 -2.82 4.88
N ASP A 186 -16.35 -3.78 4.30
CA ASP A 186 -15.91 -4.98 5.01
C ASP A 186 -14.94 -4.64 6.15
N GLU A 187 -14.00 -3.73 5.90
CA GLU A 187 -13.03 -3.28 6.89
C GLU A 187 -13.66 -2.38 7.98
N VAL A 188 -14.60 -1.50 7.62
CA VAL A 188 -15.36 -0.72 8.62
C VAL A 188 -16.28 -1.62 9.46
N GLY A 189 -16.86 -2.66 8.87
CA GLY A 189 -17.60 -3.70 9.59
C GLY A 189 -16.72 -4.44 10.59
N HIS A 190 -15.51 -4.81 10.18
CA HIS A 190 -14.51 -5.42 11.04
C HIS A 190 -14.11 -4.52 12.23
N PHE A 191 -14.00 -3.20 12.03
CA PHE A 191 -13.69 -2.26 13.13
C PHE A 191 -14.84 -1.97 14.08
N THR A 192 -16.08 -2.12 13.63
CA THR A 192 -17.26 -1.69 14.39
C THR A 192 -18.08 -2.85 14.94
N ASP A 193 -17.70 -4.09 14.65
CA ASP A 193 -18.44 -5.32 15.01
C ASP A 193 -19.90 -5.29 14.49
N PHE A 194 -20.13 -4.49 13.44
CA PHE A 194 -21.42 -4.36 12.78
C PHE A 194 -21.44 -5.28 11.56
N ASP A 195 -22.41 -6.18 11.55
CA ASP A 195 -22.70 -7.05 10.42
C ASP A 195 -22.88 -6.19 9.15
N SER A 196 -22.14 -6.52 8.07
CA SER A 196 -22.01 -5.70 6.84
C SER A 196 -23.36 -5.27 6.25
N GLY A 197 -24.43 -6.02 6.51
CA GLY A 197 -25.81 -5.67 6.16
C GLY A 197 -26.39 -4.43 6.86
N GLN A 198 -25.97 -4.13 8.10
CA GLN A 198 -26.43 -2.96 8.85
C GLN A 198 -25.75 -1.67 8.34
N ILE A 199 -24.47 -1.72 8.00
CA ILE A 199 -23.73 -0.57 7.44
C ILE A 199 -24.23 -0.27 6.02
N SER A 200 -24.52 -1.29 5.21
CA SER A 200 -25.14 -1.12 3.89
C SER A 200 -26.53 -0.48 3.97
N THR A 201 -27.30 -0.76 5.01
CA THR A 201 -28.64 -0.17 5.19
C THR A 201 -28.53 1.29 5.62
N VAL A 202 -27.62 1.63 6.52
CA VAL A 202 -27.38 3.03 6.96
C VAL A 202 -26.80 3.90 5.85
N ALA A 203 -25.89 3.37 5.01
CA ALA A 203 -25.35 4.09 3.88
C ALA A 203 -26.41 4.40 2.80
N VAL A 204 -27.41 3.54 2.63
CA VAL A 204 -28.56 3.77 1.73
C VAL A 204 -29.52 4.81 2.33
N ILE A 205 -29.75 4.80 3.65
CA ILE A 205 -30.65 5.77 4.31
C ILE A 205 -30.02 7.18 4.39
N MET A 206 -28.69 7.31 4.44
CA MET A 206 -28.02 8.63 4.45
C MET A 206 -27.87 9.28 3.05
N VAL A 207 -28.15 8.54 1.97
CA VAL A 207 -28.13 9.04 0.58
C VAL A 207 -29.51 9.51 0.11
N GLU A 208 -30.56 9.25 0.88
CA GLU A 208 -31.92 9.79 0.69
C GLU A 208 -32.12 11.07 1.52
#